data_AF-A0A161IFB5-F1
#
_entry.id   AF-A0A161IFB5-F1
#
_cell.length_a   1.000
_cell.length_b   1.000
_cell.length_c   1.000
_cell.angle_alpha   90.00
_cell.angle_beta   90.00
_cell.angle_gamma   90.00
#
_symmetry.space_group_name_H-M   'P 1'
#
loop_
_entity.id
_entity.type
_entity.pdbx_description
1 polymer ?
#
loop_
_entity_poly.entity_id
_entity_poly.type
_entity_poly.pdbx_seq_one_letter_code
_entity_poly.pdbx_strand_id
1 'polypeptide(L)'
;MRRTPGRRISAGLAVAALAAAAAVATVSPAGAASENLPGVPAPGSTDAAWQEWADAERAQAEQTDWAADSRSRGCTLVEATVVDEVDAAYNAAMGAPADLSTHRVDMVEECPEADAGALATGGLTSSDKVSTQAIGSGNRCASTHGPGTICVSSSGGRIYASWKYSGSGSVSGFLRIYRIPTSADSCYRGDTWLTGPSATWSSGMTRSVSKARTTYSGYSAHIWKKVAIGHTDWGRACSKL
;
A
#
# COMPACT_ATOMS: atom_id res chain seq x y z
N MET A 1 55.91 -51.93 -60.25
CA MET A 1 54.45 -51.68 -60.18
C MET A 1 54.25 -50.36 -59.43
N ARG A 2 54.10 -49.21 -60.11
CA ARG A 2 52.86 -48.54 -60.58
C ARG A 2 51.79 -48.33 -59.48
N ARG A 3 51.68 -47.09 -58.96
CA ARG A 3 50.54 -46.12 -59.09
C ARG A 3 50.46 -45.12 -57.90
N THR A 4 50.72 -43.84 -58.15
CA THR A 4 49.97 -42.67 -57.60
C THR A 4 48.65 -42.52 -58.40
N PRO A 5 47.59 -41.73 -58.04
CA PRO A 5 47.48 -40.57 -57.12
C PRO A 5 46.18 -40.52 -56.25
N GLY A 6 45.96 -39.46 -55.46
CA GLY A 6 44.65 -39.21 -54.82
C GLY A 6 44.54 -38.02 -53.85
N ARG A 7 44.59 -36.79 -54.37
CA ARG A 7 44.38 -35.51 -53.68
C ARG A 7 42.88 -35.26 -53.48
N ARG A 8 42.41 -34.88 -52.26
CA ARG A 8 41.27 -33.95 -52.05
C ARG A 8 41.42 -33.16 -50.75
N ILE A 9 41.25 -31.85 -50.91
CA ILE A 9 41.22 -30.78 -49.91
C ILE A 9 39.75 -30.47 -49.61
N SER A 10 39.39 -30.31 -48.35
CA SER A 10 38.20 -29.58 -47.85
C SER A 10 38.60 -29.02 -46.47
N ALA A 11 38.90 -27.73 -46.26
CA ALA A 11 38.09 -26.50 -46.36
C ALA A 11 36.96 -26.41 -45.31
N GLY A 12 37.10 -25.44 -44.37
CA GLY A 12 36.04 -24.87 -43.52
C GLY A 12 35.72 -25.68 -42.25
N LEU A 13 35.53 -25.11 -41.06
CA LEU A 13 35.23 -23.75 -40.63
C LEU A 13 35.88 -23.48 -39.26
N ALA A 14 36.43 -22.28 -39.09
CA ALA A 14 36.72 -21.71 -37.79
C ALA A 14 35.40 -21.42 -37.05
N VAL A 15 35.23 -21.98 -35.86
CA VAL A 15 34.20 -21.53 -34.92
C VAL A 15 34.92 -20.65 -33.90
N ALA A 16 34.83 -19.34 -34.12
CA ALA A 16 35.18 -18.34 -33.12
C ALA A 16 34.28 -18.57 -31.89
N ALA A 17 34.90 -18.88 -30.75
CA ALA A 17 34.23 -18.90 -29.47
C ALA A 17 33.87 -17.46 -29.09
N LEU A 18 32.65 -17.05 -29.42
CA LEU A 18 32.06 -15.83 -28.87
C LEU A 18 31.80 -16.08 -27.38
N ALA A 19 32.63 -15.49 -26.52
CA ALA A 19 32.32 -15.30 -25.12
C ALA A 19 31.11 -14.36 -25.02
N ALA A 20 29.91 -14.93 -25.01
CA ALA A 20 28.71 -14.22 -24.61
C ALA A 20 28.78 -14.03 -23.09
N ALA A 21 29.31 -12.89 -22.67
CA ALA A 21 29.07 -12.37 -21.33
C ALA A 21 27.55 -12.21 -21.20
N ALA A 22 26.91 -13.16 -20.51
CA ALA A 22 25.54 -13.01 -20.07
C ALA A 22 25.54 -11.87 -19.05
N ALA A 23 25.32 -10.64 -19.55
CA ALA A 23 24.80 -9.57 -18.74
C ALA A 23 23.45 -10.08 -18.22
N VAL A 24 23.46 -10.63 -17.01
CA VAL A 24 22.26 -10.84 -16.23
C VAL A 24 21.76 -9.44 -15.95
N ALA A 25 20.91 -8.94 -16.85
CA ALA A 25 20.12 -7.75 -16.59
C ALA A 25 19.30 -8.09 -15.36
N THR A 26 19.76 -7.61 -14.20
CA THR A 26 18.95 -7.51 -13.02
C THR A 26 17.80 -6.62 -13.43
N VAL A 27 16.68 -7.26 -13.80
CA VAL A 27 15.41 -6.58 -13.96
C VAL A 27 15.11 -6.04 -12.58
N SER A 28 15.50 -4.79 -12.33
CA SER A 28 15.09 -4.09 -11.13
C SER A 28 13.57 -4.12 -11.14
N PRO A 29 12.93 -4.61 -10.06
CA PRO A 29 11.48 -4.65 -10.03
C PRO A 29 10.96 -3.23 -10.27
N ALA A 30 10.15 -3.09 -11.31
CA ALA A 30 9.48 -1.83 -11.60
C ALA A 30 8.61 -1.49 -10.39
N GLY A 31 8.98 -0.47 -9.62
CA GLY A 31 8.18 0.03 -8.50
C GLY A 31 8.90 0.24 -7.16
N ALA A 32 10.20 -0.09 -7.05
CA ALA A 32 10.98 0.34 -5.89
C ALA A 32 11.08 1.88 -5.91
N ALA A 33 10.78 2.52 -4.78
CA ALA A 33 10.99 3.96 -4.65
C ALA A 33 12.47 4.30 -4.88
N SER A 34 12.74 5.38 -5.62
CA SER A 34 14.11 5.87 -5.82
C SER A 34 14.73 6.37 -4.51
N GLU A 35 13.89 6.74 -3.54
CA GLU A 35 14.31 7.26 -2.23
C GLU A 35 13.23 6.96 -1.17
N ASN A 36 13.67 6.37 -0.06
CA ASN A 36 12.83 6.16 1.12
C ASN A 36 12.89 7.39 2.04
N LEU A 37 11.89 7.54 2.91
CA LEU A 37 11.84 8.64 3.88
C LEU A 37 13.02 8.57 4.88
N PRO A 38 13.46 9.71 5.45
CA PRO A 38 14.45 9.69 6.52
C PRO A 38 14.08 8.75 7.65
N GLY A 39 15.03 7.93 8.10
CA GLY A 39 14.83 6.91 9.12
C GLY A 39 14.39 5.54 8.60
N VAL A 40 14.01 5.43 7.32
CA VAL A 40 13.76 4.15 6.65
C VAL A 40 15.04 3.75 5.89
N PRO A 41 15.52 2.49 5.99
CA PRO A 41 16.69 2.04 5.25
C PRO A 41 16.56 2.30 3.74
N ALA A 42 17.65 2.67 3.08
CA ALA A 42 17.65 2.88 1.64
C ALA A 42 17.51 1.54 0.89
N PRO A 43 16.94 1.52 -0.33
CA PRO A 43 16.97 0.32 -1.18
C PRO A 43 18.40 -0.22 -1.33
N GLY A 44 18.59 -1.53 -1.17
CA GLY A 44 19.92 -2.16 -1.19
C GLY A 44 20.68 -2.12 0.14
N SER A 45 20.07 -1.61 1.22
CA SER A 45 20.57 -1.80 2.59
C SER A 45 20.60 -3.28 2.97
N THR A 46 21.40 -3.62 3.98
CA THR A 46 21.51 -5.02 4.46
C THR A 46 20.22 -5.49 5.13
N ASP A 47 19.98 -6.80 5.11
CA ASP A 47 18.83 -7.43 5.80
C ASP A 47 18.80 -7.07 7.29
N ALA A 48 19.97 -6.99 7.93
CA ALA A 48 20.09 -6.59 9.34
C ALA A 48 19.59 -5.16 9.59
N ALA A 49 19.86 -4.21 8.69
CA ALA A 49 19.37 -2.84 8.82
C ALA A 49 17.85 -2.76 8.65
N TRP A 50 17.29 -3.59 7.76
CA TRP A 50 15.85 -3.71 7.57
C TRP A 50 15.15 -4.33 8.79
N GLN A 51 15.75 -5.36 9.38
CA GLN A 51 15.21 -5.98 10.59
C GLN A 51 15.26 -5.03 11.78
N GLU A 52 16.39 -4.34 12.00
CA GLU A 52 16.54 -3.35 13.07
C GLU A 52 15.50 -2.22 12.93
N TRP A 53 15.28 -1.75 11.70
CA TRP A 53 14.23 -0.77 11.42
C TRP A 53 12.84 -1.30 11.73
N ALA A 54 12.49 -2.51 11.28
CA ALA A 54 11.18 -3.10 11.51
C ALA A 54 10.90 -3.32 13.02
N ASP A 55 11.91 -3.76 13.77
CA ASP A 55 11.83 -3.94 15.22
C ASP A 55 11.66 -2.61 15.96
N ALA A 56 12.39 -1.57 15.55
CA ALA A 56 12.27 -0.23 16.12
C ALA A 56 10.90 0.40 15.82
N GLU A 57 10.41 0.24 14.59
CA GLU A 57 9.08 0.70 14.18
C GLU A 57 7.99 -0.03 14.98
N ARG A 58 8.14 -1.35 15.19
CA ARG A 58 7.23 -2.16 16.03
C ARG A 58 7.21 -1.66 17.47
N ALA A 59 8.38 -1.43 18.06
CA ALA A 59 8.49 -0.88 19.41
C ALA A 59 7.84 0.51 19.52
N GLN A 60 7.98 1.36 18.49
CA GLN A 60 7.32 2.65 18.42
C GLN A 60 5.80 2.50 18.38
N ALA A 61 5.26 1.58 17.57
CA ALA A 61 3.83 1.33 17.51
C ALA A 61 3.27 0.80 18.85
N GLU A 62 4.01 -0.04 19.57
CA GLU A 62 3.60 -0.53 20.89
C GLU A 62 3.65 0.56 21.98
N GLN A 63 4.57 1.52 21.86
CA GLN A 63 4.69 2.64 22.79
C GLN A 63 3.78 3.83 22.43
N THR A 64 3.13 3.79 21.27
CA THR A 64 2.23 4.85 20.83
C THR A 64 0.99 4.90 21.71
N ASP A 65 0.66 6.09 22.23
CA ASP A 65 -0.64 6.35 22.84
C ASP A 65 -1.71 6.44 21.74
N TRP A 66 -2.22 5.27 21.34
CA TRP A 66 -3.25 5.16 20.30
C TRP A 66 -4.54 5.89 20.67
N ALA A 67 -4.86 6.00 21.96
CA ALA A 67 -6.02 6.75 22.39
C ALA A 67 -5.82 8.25 22.16
N ALA A 68 -4.61 8.78 22.34
CA ALA A 68 -4.27 10.15 21.95
C ALA A 68 -4.26 10.35 20.43
N ASP A 69 -3.72 9.41 19.66
CA ASP A 69 -3.76 9.48 18.18
C ASP A 69 -5.21 9.52 17.67
N SER A 70 -6.06 8.58 18.12
CA SER A 70 -7.49 8.56 17.77
C SER A 70 -8.19 9.87 18.13
N ARG A 71 -7.93 10.42 19.33
CA ARG A 71 -8.50 11.70 19.76
C ARG A 71 -8.05 12.86 18.87
N SER A 72 -6.79 12.87 18.42
CA SER A 72 -6.28 13.88 17.50
C SER A 72 -7.00 13.85 16.14
N ARG A 73 -7.52 12.67 15.74
CA ARG A 73 -8.36 12.46 14.56
C ARG A 73 -9.86 12.67 14.82
N GLY A 74 -10.24 13.06 16.04
CA GLY A 74 -11.62 13.30 16.46
C GLY A 74 -12.40 12.04 16.84
N CYS A 75 -11.72 10.91 17.06
CA CYS A 75 -12.33 9.63 17.40
C CYS A 75 -12.02 9.22 18.85
N THR A 76 -12.88 8.37 19.40
CA THR A 76 -12.59 7.64 20.64
C THR A 76 -12.10 6.24 20.28
N LEU A 77 -10.93 5.85 20.80
CA LEU A 77 -10.41 4.51 20.59
C LEU A 77 -11.20 3.50 21.43
N VAL A 78 -11.62 2.40 20.81
CA VAL A 78 -12.20 1.24 21.49
C VAL A 78 -11.14 0.15 21.64
N GLU A 79 -10.42 -0.14 20.56
CA GLU A 79 -9.42 -1.20 20.51
C GLU A 79 -8.33 -0.84 19.49
N ALA A 80 -7.07 -1.13 19.81
CA ALA A 80 -5.94 -1.07 18.88
C ALA A 80 -5.12 -2.36 19.02
N THR A 81 -4.77 -2.96 17.88
CA THR A 81 -3.99 -4.19 17.82
C THR A 81 -2.87 -4.01 16.82
N VAL A 82 -1.62 -4.19 17.28
CA VAL A 82 -0.43 -4.18 16.42
C VAL A 82 -0.20 -5.61 15.91
N VAL A 83 -0.28 -5.79 14.60
CA VAL A 83 -0.27 -7.11 13.93
C VAL A 83 0.95 -7.24 13.05
N ASP A 84 1.76 -8.26 13.29
CA ASP A 84 2.91 -8.58 12.44
C ASP A 84 2.45 -9.25 11.14
N GLU A 85 3.08 -8.87 10.04
CA GLU A 85 2.78 -9.39 8.72
C GLU A 85 3.99 -9.32 7.78
N VAL A 86 4.09 -10.33 6.92
CA VAL A 86 4.96 -10.30 5.75
C VAL A 86 4.11 -9.87 4.55
N ASP A 87 4.32 -8.64 4.08
CA ASP A 87 3.69 -8.12 2.87
C ASP A 87 4.77 -7.88 1.82
N ALA A 88 4.93 -8.87 0.94
CA ALA A 88 5.95 -8.83 -0.11
C ALA A 88 5.76 -7.65 -1.08
N ALA A 89 4.53 -7.17 -1.29
CA ALA A 89 4.27 -6.03 -2.16
C ALA A 89 4.70 -4.72 -1.48
N TYR A 90 4.39 -4.54 -0.20
CA TYR A 90 4.88 -3.43 0.60
C TYR A 90 6.42 -3.43 0.68
N ASN A 91 7.02 -4.59 0.95
CA ASN A 91 8.47 -4.73 1.04
C ASN A 91 9.15 -4.40 -0.29
N ALA A 92 8.65 -4.94 -1.41
CA ALA A 92 9.16 -4.62 -2.74
C ALA A 92 9.03 -3.12 -3.07
N ALA A 93 7.94 -2.48 -2.65
CA ALA A 93 7.66 -1.07 -2.90
C ALA A 93 8.65 -0.10 -2.23
N MET A 94 9.34 -0.54 -1.16
CA MET A 94 10.40 0.20 -0.47
C MET A 94 11.81 -0.38 -0.68
N GLY A 95 11.94 -1.43 -1.49
CA GLY A 95 13.23 -2.08 -1.77
C GLY A 95 13.77 -2.93 -0.60
N ALA A 96 12.88 -3.43 0.26
CA ALA A 96 13.21 -4.31 1.37
C ALA A 96 13.15 -5.81 0.98
N PRO A 97 13.76 -6.71 1.77
CA PRO A 97 13.62 -8.15 1.61
C PRO A 97 12.15 -8.58 1.61
N ALA A 98 11.77 -9.47 0.70
CA ALA A 98 10.37 -9.86 0.52
C ALA A 98 9.77 -10.56 1.75
N ASP A 99 10.61 -11.19 2.57
CA ASP A 99 10.29 -11.90 3.80
C ASP A 99 10.41 -11.05 5.07
N LEU A 100 10.76 -9.75 4.96
CA LEU A 100 10.79 -8.85 6.09
C LEU A 100 9.41 -8.80 6.76
N SER A 101 9.36 -9.18 8.03
CA SER A 101 8.17 -9.01 8.87
C SER A 101 8.06 -7.54 9.25
N THR A 102 6.99 -6.91 8.78
CA THR A 102 6.59 -5.55 9.17
C THR A 102 5.34 -5.65 10.03
N HIS A 103 4.74 -4.53 10.41
CA HIS A 103 3.46 -4.60 11.11
C HIS A 103 2.48 -3.55 10.61
N ARG A 104 1.21 -3.84 10.85
CA ARG A 104 0.11 -2.89 10.72
C ARG A 104 -0.57 -2.70 12.06
N VAL A 105 -1.37 -1.66 12.18
CA VAL A 105 -2.18 -1.40 13.37
C VAL A 105 -3.64 -1.38 12.93
N ASP A 106 -4.39 -2.35 13.45
CA ASP A 106 -5.82 -2.51 13.24
C ASP A 106 -6.54 -1.87 14.44
N MET A 107 -7.51 -0.99 14.19
CA MET A 107 -8.24 -0.27 15.24
C MET A 107 -9.75 -0.37 15.07
N VAL A 108 -10.44 -0.35 16.20
CA VAL A 108 -11.88 -0.12 16.32
C VAL A 108 -12.08 1.20 17.05
N GLU A 109 -12.89 2.07 16.47
CA GLU A 109 -13.06 3.44 16.94
C GLU A 109 -14.53 3.86 16.91
N GLU A 110 -14.85 4.83 17.76
CA GLU A 110 -16.10 5.57 17.71
C GLU A 110 -15.79 6.98 17.24
N CYS A 111 -16.09 7.25 15.98
CA CYS A 111 -15.90 8.57 15.38
C CYS A 111 -17.26 9.26 15.21
N PRO A 112 -17.34 10.60 15.37
CA PRO A 112 -18.50 11.35 14.91
C PRO A 112 -18.71 11.14 13.41
N GLU A 113 -19.89 11.48 12.90
CA GLU A 113 -20.03 11.62 11.44
C GLU A 113 -19.05 12.67 10.96
N ALA A 114 -18.15 12.28 10.06
CA ALA A 114 -17.26 13.24 9.43
C ALA A 114 -18.07 14.00 8.38
N ASP A 115 -17.88 15.32 8.33
CA ASP A 115 -18.36 16.13 7.21
C ASP A 115 -17.65 15.66 5.95
N ALA A 116 -18.28 14.74 5.21
CA ALA A 116 -17.85 14.39 3.87
C ALA A 116 -17.96 15.69 3.04
N GLY A 117 -16.81 16.29 2.70
CA GLY A 117 -16.79 17.41 1.77
C GLY A 117 -17.62 17.04 0.55
N ALA A 118 -18.51 17.92 0.12
CA ALA A 118 -19.58 17.65 -0.83
C ALA A 118 -19.08 16.98 -2.13
N LEU A 119 -18.99 15.67 -2.12
CA LEU A 119 -19.00 14.82 -3.30
C LEU A 119 -20.41 14.26 -3.36
N ALA A 120 -21.10 14.59 -4.45
CA ALA A 120 -22.53 14.37 -4.63
C ALA A 120 -22.95 12.96 -4.22
N THR A 121 -24.08 12.86 -3.53
CA THR A 121 -24.83 11.61 -3.35
C THR A 121 -25.08 10.95 -4.71
N GLY A 122 -24.20 10.03 -5.07
CA GLY A 122 -24.16 9.37 -6.37
C GLY A 122 -22.74 8.86 -6.56
N GLY A 123 -22.57 7.54 -6.49
CA GLY A 123 -21.27 6.89 -6.45
C GLY A 123 -20.22 7.51 -7.37
N LEU A 124 -19.06 7.81 -6.79
CA LEU A 124 -17.91 8.41 -7.45
C LEU A 124 -17.60 7.73 -8.80
N THR A 125 -17.92 8.40 -9.91
CA THR A 125 -17.52 7.94 -11.25
C THR A 125 -16.00 8.10 -11.40
N SER A 126 -15.40 7.59 -12.47
CA SER A 126 -13.95 7.71 -12.74
C SER A 126 -13.42 9.16 -12.86
N SER A 127 -14.27 10.16 -12.62
CA SER A 127 -14.03 11.59 -12.80
C SER A 127 -13.80 12.38 -11.51
N ASP A 128 -13.86 11.74 -10.34
CA ASP A 128 -13.62 12.44 -9.07
C ASP A 128 -12.16 12.82 -8.92
N LYS A 129 -11.95 14.14 -8.93
CA LYS A 129 -10.63 14.76 -8.89
C LYS A 129 -10.03 14.60 -7.49
N VAL A 130 -8.76 14.19 -7.43
CA VAL A 130 -8.00 14.25 -6.19
C VAL A 130 -7.92 15.71 -5.77
N SER A 131 -8.27 16.02 -4.52
CA SER A 131 -7.91 17.31 -3.95
C SER A 131 -6.39 17.48 -4.07
N THR A 132 -5.94 18.50 -4.79
CA THR A 132 -4.52 18.79 -4.99
C THR A 132 -3.80 19.26 -3.73
N GLN A 133 -4.52 19.37 -2.61
CA GLN A 133 -3.93 19.67 -1.31
C GLN A 133 -3.28 18.42 -0.70
N ALA A 134 -1.95 18.50 -0.54
CA ALA A 134 -1.15 17.62 0.29
C ALA A 134 -1.83 17.24 1.62
N ILE A 135 -1.70 15.99 2.10
CA ILE A 135 -1.96 15.60 3.49
C ILE A 135 -0.83 16.18 4.36
N GLY A 136 -0.66 17.52 4.33
CA GLY A 136 0.21 18.22 5.27
C GLY A 136 -0.41 18.24 6.67
N SER A 137 -1.74 18.18 6.77
CA SER A 137 -2.49 17.92 7.99
C SER A 137 -3.96 17.63 7.65
N GLY A 138 -4.58 16.67 8.36
CA GLY A 138 -6.03 16.43 8.32
C GLY A 138 -6.50 15.14 7.63
N ASN A 139 -7.79 14.88 7.76
CA ASN A 139 -8.48 13.73 7.18
C ASN A 139 -9.12 14.15 5.84
N ARG A 140 -8.98 13.31 4.79
CA ARG A 140 -9.77 13.43 3.56
C ARG A 140 -10.83 12.35 3.54
N CYS A 141 -12.08 12.77 3.58
CA CYS A 141 -13.23 11.88 3.68
C CYS A 141 -14.14 11.99 2.46
N ALA A 142 -14.81 10.90 2.13
CA ALA A 142 -15.82 10.84 1.08
C ALA A 142 -16.93 9.85 1.45
N SER A 143 -18.14 10.14 0.96
CA SER A 143 -19.28 9.22 1.07
C SER A 143 -19.07 7.98 0.21
N THR A 144 -19.53 6.83 0.71
CA THR A 144 -19.47 5.55 -0.02
C THR A 144 -20.75 5.32 -0.85
N HIS A 145 -20.77 4.29 -1.71
CA HIS A 145 -21.98 3.91 -2.46
C HIS A 145 -23.11 3.42 -1.55
N GLY A 146 -22.79 3.05 -0.30
CA GLY A 146 -23.76 2.80 0.75
C GLY A 146 -23.66 3.81 1.89
N PRO A 147 -24.43 3.60 2.96
CA PRO A 147 -24.40 4.48 4.11
C PRO A 147 -23.08 4.31 4.85
N GLY A 148 -22.22 5.31 4.76
CA GLY A 148 -20.93 5.34 5.43
C GLY A 148 -19.96 6.30 4.78
N THR A 149 -18.91 6.62 5.53
CA THR A 149 -17.90 7.61 5.20
C THR A 149 -16.53 6.99 5.31
N ILE A 150 -15.77 7.01 4.22
CA ILE A 150 -14.38 6.52 4.19
C ILE A 150 -13.44 7.72 4.24
N CYS A 151 -12.34 7.59 4.98
CA CYS A 151 -11.30 8.60 5.05
C CYS A 151 -9.91 8.00 4.83
N VAL A 152 -9.03 8.84 4.29
CA VAL A 152 -7.58 8.65 4.30
C VAL A 152 -6.94 9.79 5.08
N SER A 153 -5.95 9.48 5.92
CA SER A 153 -5.23 10.49 6.70
C SER A 153 -3.79 10.08 6.99
N SER A 154 -3.01 11.03 7.50
CA SER A 154 -1.63 10.83 7.93
C SER A 154 -1.44 11.40 9.33
N SER A 155 -0.89 10.62 10.24
CA SER A 155 -0.56 11.01 11.63
C SER A 155 0.63 10.21 12.12
N GLY A 156 1.54 10.82 12.88
CA GLY A 156 2.65 10.10 13.53
C GLY A 156 3.56 9.31 12.57
N GLY A 157 3.72 9.75 11.31
CA GLY A 157 4.49 9.00 10.30
C GLY A 157 3.77 7.79 9.69
N ARG A 158 2.47 7.61 9.96
CA ARG A 158 1.65 6.51 9.44
C ARG A 158 0.57 7.01 8.52
N ILE A 159 0.16 6.16 7.58
CA ILE A 159 -1.02 6.38 6.73
C ILE A 159 -2.17 5.54 7.27
N TYR A 160 -3.34 6.16 7.39
CA TYR A 160 -4.55 5.55 7.90
C TYR A 160 -5.60 5.48 6.81
N ALA A 161 -6.30 4.35 6.77
CA ALA A 161 -7.63 4.26 6.18
C ALA A 161 -8.63 4.00 7.28
N SER A 162 -9.72 4.75 7.30
CA SER A 162 -10.82 4.55 8.25
C SER A 162 -12.14 4.51 7.50
N TRP A 163 -13.06 3.64 7.91
CA TRP A 163 -14.42 3.66 7.37
C TRP A 163 -15.44 3.49 8.49
N LYS A 164 -16.38 4.43 8.53
CA LYS A 164 -17.55 4.43 9.40
C LYS A 164 -18.76 3.92 8.63
N TYR A 165 -19.43 2.91 9.17
CA TYR A 165 -20.69 2.42 8.60
C TYR A 165 -21.88 3.11 9.28
N SER A 166 -22.73 3.77 8.50
CA SER A 166 -23.87 4.55 9.02
C SER A 166 -25.23 3.93 8.67
N GLY A 167 -25.22 2.72 8.13
CA GLY A 167 -26.44 2.00 7.76
C GLY A 167 -27.05 1.20 8.90
N SER A 168 -28.22 0.62 8.65
CA SER A 168 -28.82 -0.39 9.53
C SER A 168 -28.18 -1.76 9.32
N GLY A 169 -28.04 -2.54 10.40
CA GLY A 169 -27.52 -3.91 10.34
C GLY A 169 -26.00 -3.97 10.30
N SER A 170 -25.46 -4.90 9.50
CA SER A 170 -24.02 -5.14 9.41
C SER A 170 -23.55 -5.37 7.98
N VAL A 171 -22.33 -4.93 7.68
CA VAL A 171 -21.64 -5.18 6.40
C VAL A 171 -20.27 -5.78 6.66
N SER A 172 -19.87 -6.75 5.84
CA SER A 172 -18.52 -7.30 5.87
C SER A 172 -17.70 -6.85 4.68
N GLY A 173 -16.39 -6.75 4.85
CA GLY A 173 -15.46 -6.30 3.82
C GLY A 173 -14.05 -6.15 4.37
N PHE A 174 -13.20 -5.41 3.66
CA PHE A 174 -11.88 -5.02 4.15
C PHE A 174 -11.51 -3.63 3.67
N LEU A 175 -10.60 -2.98 4.38
CA LEU A 175 -9.97 -1.73 3.94
C LEU A 175 -8.71 -2.03 3.15
N ARG A 176 -8.47 -1.26 2.09
CA ARG A 176 -7.22 -1.32 1.34
C ARG A 176 -6.72 0.08 1.05
N ILE A 177 -5.41 0.27 1.19
CA ILE A 177 -4.73 1.50 0.83
C ILE A 177 -3.88 1.21 -0.39
N TYR A 178 -4.01 2.07 -1.40
CA TYR A 178 -3.16 2.08 -2.56
C TYR A 178 -2.22 3.28 -2.51
N ARG A 179 -1.02 3.09 -3.02
CA ARG A 179 -0.08 4.16 -3.30
C ARG A 179 -0.39 4.71 -4.69
N ILE A 180 -0.56 6.03 -4.81
CA ILE A 180 -0.77 6.70 -6.09
C ILE A 180 0.38 7.66 -6.39
N PRO A 181 0.78 7.81 -7.67
CA PRO A 181 1.73 8.84 -8.05
C PRO A 181 1.26 10.21 -7.60
N THR A 182 2.17 11.08 -7.16
CA THR A 182 1.86 12.47 -6.82
C THR A 182 1.30 13.26 -8.03
N SER A 183 1.65 12.84 -9.25
CA SER A 183 1.11 13.37 -10.50
C SER A 183 -0.31 12.89 -10.85
N ALA A 184 -0.90 11.93 -10.12
CA ALA A 184 -2.21 11.38 -10.47
C ALA A 184 -3.34 12.39 -10.24
N ASP A 185 -4.25 12.56 -11.21
CA ASP A 185 -5.34 13.54 -11.11
C ASP A 185 -6.68 12.94 -10.61
N SER A 186 -6.75 11.62 -10.43
CA SER A 186 -7.93 10.91 -9.92
C SER A 186 -7.62 10.00 -8.74
N CYS A 187 -8.65 9.63 -7.96
CA CYS A 187 -8.56 8.60 -6.90
C CYS A 187 -8.38 7.20 -7.51
N TYR A 188 -7.26 7.02 -8.19
CA TYR A 188 -6.81 5.82 -8.88
C TYR A 188 -6.49 4.71 -7.86
N ARG A 189 -6.62 3.46 -8.31
CA ARG A 189 -6.11 2.29 -7.60
C ARG A 189 -4.71 2.02 -8.15
N GLY A 190 -3.71 2.61 -7.52
CA GLY A 190 -2.31 2.33 -7.85
C GLY A 190 -1.84 1.00 -7.29
N ASP A 191 -0.60 0.95 -6.84
CA ASP A 191 -0.05 -0.27 -6.25
C ASP A 191 -0.68 -0.51 -4.87
N THR A 192 -0.99 -1.77 -4.57
CA THR A 192 -1.49 -2.11 -3.23
C THR A 192 -0.38 -1.87 -2.23
N TRP A 193 -0.67 -1.05 -1.21
CA TRP A 193 0.29 -0.69 -0.18
C TRP A 193 -0.05 -1.33 1.17
N LEU A 194 -1.34 -1.48 1.50
CA LEU A 194 -1.80 -2.20 2.69
C LEU A 194 -3.17 -2.81 2.42
N THR A 195 -3.36 -4.06 2.82
CA THR A 195 -4.69 -4.69 2.92
C THR A 195 -4.98 -5.00 4.37
N GLY A 196 -6.03 -4.38 4.92
CA GLY A 196 -6.55 -4.69 6.25
C GLY A 196 -7.25 -6.05 6.28
N PRO A 197 -7.56 -6.55 7.49
CA PRO A 197 -8.27 -7.82 7.63
C PRO A 197 -9.69 -7.73 7.08
N SER A 198 -10.23 -8.88 6.67
CA SER A 198 -11.67 -8.99 6.47
C SER A 198 -12.39 -8.89 7.81
N ALA A 199 -13.29 -7.92 7.94
CA ALA A 199 -14.02 -7.65 9.16
C ALA A 199 -15.50 -7.37 8.89
N THR A 200 -16.27 -7.28 9.97
CA THR A 200 -17.67 -6.84 9.96
C THR A 200 -17.79 -5.50 10.67
N TRP A 201 -18.57 -4.61 10.06
CA TRP A 201 -18.98 -3.32 10.60
C TRP A 201 -20.46 -3.39 10.96
N SER A 202 -20.76 -3.11 12.21
CA SER A 202 -22.13 -2.86 12.68
C SER A 202 -22.47 -1.37 12.52
N SER A 203 -23.75 -1.03 12.59
CA SER A 203 -24.22 0.36 12.56
C SER A 203 -23.45 1.25 13.54
N GLY A 204 -22.95 2.38 13.07
CA GLY A 204 -22.18 3.36 13.85
C GLY A 204 -20.70 3.02 14.06
N MET A 205 -20.26 1.81 13.72
CA MET A 205 -18.90 1.35 13.95
C MET A 205 -17.92 2.00 12.96
N THR A 206 -16.78 2.47 13.48
CA THR A 206 -15.62 2.80 12.67
C THR A 206 -14.54 1.74 12.87
N ARG A 207 -13.90 1.32 11.78
CA ARG A 207 -12.64 0.59 11.84
C ARG A 207 -11.59 1.32 11.04
N SER A 208 -10.36 1.23 11.50
CA SER A 208 -9.22 1.88 10.90
C SER A 208 -8.07 0.90 10.76
N VAL A 209 -7.27 1.04 9.72
CA VAL A 209 -6.02 0.30 9.52
C VAL A 209 -4.91 1.28 9.19
N SER A 210 -3.73 1.06 9.73
CA SER A 210 -2.57 1.92 9.47
C SER A 210 -1.26 1.17 9.37
N LYS A 211 -0.31 1.74 8.64
CA LYS A 211 1.05 1.22 8.51
C LYS A 211 2.05 2.37 8.33
N ALA A 212 3.32 2.12 8.62
CA ALA A 212 4.36 3.15 8.51
C ALA A 212 4.52 3.64 7.08
N ARG A 213 4.52 4.97 6.92
CA ARG A 213 4.80 5.61 5.64
C ARG A 213 6.29 5.49 5.35
N THR A 214 6.63 4.99 4.17
CA THR A 214 8.03 4.74 3.79
C THR A 214 8.52 5.59 2.62
N THR A 215 7.61 6.21 1.85
CA THR A 215 7.94 6.97 0.65
C THR A 215 7.14 8.28 0.55
N TYR A 216 7.61 9.23 -0.27
CA TYR A 216 6.81 10.39 -0.69
C TYR A 216 5.87 9.99 -1.82
N SER A 217 4.57 9.82 -1.53
CA SER A 217 3.56 9.39 -2.50
C SER A 217 2.17 9.85 -2.08
N GLY A 218 1.22 9.93 -3.01
CA GLY A 218 -0.20 10.06 -2.64
C GLY A 218 -0.76 8.70 -2.20
N TYR A 219 -1.92 8.73 -1.54
CA TYR A 219 -2.60 7.51 -1.09
C TYR A 219 -4.11 7.57 -1.39
N SER A 220 -4.68 6.42 -1.72
CA SER A 220 -6.12 6.21 -1.82
C SER A 220 -6.56 5.06 -0.92
N ALA A 221 -7.51 5.33 -0.02
CA ALA A 221 -8.17 4.35 0.82
C ALA A 221 -9.46 3.88 0.16
N HIS A 222 -9.73 2.58 0.23
CA HIS A 222 -10.91 1.94 -0.35
C HIS A 222 -11.55 0.98 0.64
N ILE A 223 -12.88 0.92 0.66
CA ILE A 223 -13.66 -0.11 1.35
C ILE A 223 -14.15 -1.13 0.33
N TRP A 224 -13.67 -2.36 0.44
CA TRP A 224 -14.07 -3.47 -0.40
C TRP A 224 -15.16 -4.28 0.30
N LYS A 225 -16.41 -4.09 -0.08
CA LYS A 225 -17.56 -4.79 0.50
C LYS A 225 -17.63 -6.22 -0.04
N LYS A 226 -17.82 -7.18 0.86
CA LYS A 226 -18.09 -8.58 0.52
C LYS A 226 -19.42 -8.71 -0.21
N VAL A 227 -19.42 -9.40 -1.33
CA VAL A 227 -20.62 -9.78 -2.11
C VAL A 227 -20.69 -11.30 -2.21
N ALA A 228 -21.72 -11.83 -2.89
CA ALA A 228 -21.92 -13.28 -3.00
C ALA A 228 -20.66 -14.02 -3.51
N ILE A 229 -19.94 -13.42 -4.46
CA ILE A 229 -18.67 -13.93 -4.98
C ILE A 229 -17.66 -12.78 -5.00
N GLY A 230 -16.67 -12.85 -4.11
CA GLY A 230 -15.60 -11.85 -4.03
C GLY A 230 -16.01 -10.55 -3.32
N HIS A 231 -15.45 -9.44 -3.79
CA HIS A 231 -15.64 -8.12 -3.19
C HIS A 231 -15.84 -7.06 -4.27
N THR A 232 -16.63 -6.05 -3.94
CA THR A 232 -16.81 -4.85 -4.78
C THR A 232 -16.24 -3.63 -4.09
N ASP A 233 -15.61 -2.75 -4.84
CA ASP A 233 -15.16 -1.45 -4.33
C ASP A 233 -16.39 -0.62 -4.02
N TRP A 234 -16.63 -0.38 -2.74
CA TRP A 234 -17.86 0.22 -2.24
C TRP A 234 -17.72 1.70 -1.93
N GLY A 235 -16.49 2.22 -1.91
CA GLY A 235 -16.21 3.62 -1.66
C GLY A 235 -14.72 3.87 -1.51
N ARG A 236 -14.31 5.11 -1.80
CA ARG A 236 -12.92 5.52 -1.78
C ARG A 236 -12.74 6.96 -1.33
N ALA A 237 -11.62 7.23 -0.69
CA ALA A 237 -11.11 8.56 -0.43
C ALA A 237 -9.64 8.61 -0.84
N CYS A 238 -9.18 9.73 -1.39
CA CYS A 238 -7.78 9.87 -1.76
C CYS A 238 -7.25 11.25 -1.41
N SER A 239 -5.93 11.31 -1.26
CA SER A 239 -5.23 12.56 -1.06
C SER A 239 -3.80 12.45 -1.55
N LYS A 240 -3.29 13.54 -2.14
CA LYS A 240 -1.86 13.70 -2.37
C LYS A 240 -1.18 14.05 -1.06
N LEU A 241 0.10 13.73 -0.92
CA LEU A 241 0.99 14.20 0.15
C LEU A 241 1.97 15.23 -0.41
#